data_AF-A0A428WJ86-F1
#
_entry.id   AF-A0A428WJ86-F1
#
_cell.length_a   1.000
_cell.length_b   1.000
_cell.length_c   1.000
_cell.angle_alpha   90.00
_cell.angle_beta   90.00
_cell.angle_gamma   90.00
#
_symmetry.space_group_name_H-M   'P 1'
#
loop_
_entity.id
_entity.type
_entity.pdbx_description
1 polymer ?
#
loop_
_entity_poly.entity_id
_entity_poly.type
_entity_poly.pdbx_seq_one_letter_code
_entity_poly.pdbx_strand_id
1 'polypeptide(L)'
;MRLWVLLGWSPEYGAAVIAVGVLGFETGGEITESFVEWVPREYEAGRIWRERLVGTSPQEVVERMAFWAESLVASAAEVEPIVPGATLEAAVRAQVDDVLGSAR
;
A
#
# COMPACT_ATOMS: atom_id res chain seq x y z
N MET A 1 -8.27 -3.62 -11.10
CA MET A 1 -7.44 -2.92 -10.09
C MET A 1 -7.38 -3.73 -8.81
N ARG A 2 -6.27 -3.67 -8.09
CA ARG A 2 -6.09 -4.24 -6.74
C ARG A 2 -5.45 -3.18 -5.86
N LEU A 3 -5.88 -3.08 -4.59
CA LEU A 3 -5.38 -2.10 -3.63
C LEU A 3 -4.82 -2.80 -2.40
N TRP A 4 -3.79 -2.21 -1.82
CA TRP A 4 -3.08 -2.73 -0.66
C TRP A 4 -2.85 -1.62 0.36
N VAL A 5 -3.31 -1.83 1.59
CA VAL A 5 -2.88 -1.02 2.73
C VAL A 5 -1.52 -1.53 3.17
N LEU A 6 -0.52 -0.66 3.10
CA LEU A 6 0.85 -0.95 3.51
C LEU A 6 0.95 -0.73 5.01
N LEU A 7 1.47 -1.72 5.74
CA LEU A 7 1.63 -1.69 7.19
C LEU A 7 3.11 -1.62 7.57
N GLY A 8 3.41 -0.79 8.55
CA GLY A 8 4.72 -0.60 9.17
C GLY A 8 4.74 -1.07 10.62
N TRP A 9 5.95 -1.34 11.12
CA TRP A 9 6.18 -1.82 12.47
C TRP A 9 5.75 -0.81 13.55
N SER A 10 4.95 -1.28 14.51
CA SER A 10 4.70 -0.59 15.77
C SER A 10 5.56 -1.19 16.88
N PRO A 11 6.45 -0.41 17.52
CA PRO A 11 7.16 -0.85 18.72
C PRO A 11 6.23 -1.14 19.90
N GLU A 12 5.09 -0.44 19.97
CA GLU A 12 4.10 -0.60 21.05
C GLU A 12 3.42 -1.97 20.99
N TYR A 13 3.02 -2.40 19.80
CA TYR A 13 2.31 -3.67 19.59
C TYR A 13 3.24 -4.84 19.23
N GLY A 14 4.51 -4.57 18.93
CA GLY A 14 5.45 -5.58 18.47
C GLY A 14 5.00 -6.26 17.17
N ALA A 15 4.35 -5.51 16.28
CA ALA A 15 3.76 -6.02 15.04
C ALA A 15 3.67 -4.94 13.95
N ALA A 16 3.57 -5.36 12.69
CA ALA A 16 3.27 -4.47 11.57
C ALA A 16 1.77 -4.13 11.53
N VAL A 17 1.40 -3.01 12.16
CA VAL A 17 0.00 -2.58 12.31
C VAL A 17 -0.24 -1.09 12.03
N ILE A 18 0.82 -0.29 11.86
CA ILE A 18 0.68 1.14 11.53
C ILE A 18 0.43 1.24 10.03
N ALA A 19 -0.68 1.82 9.61
CA ALA A 19 -0.89 2.10 8.19
C ALA A 19 0.06 3.22 7.73
N VAL A 20 0.88 2.93 6.72
CA VAL A 20 1.93 3.86 6.25
C VAL A 20 1.67 4.39 4.84
N GLY A 21 0.77 3.76 4.10
CA GLY A 21 0.41 4.16 2.74
C GLY A 21 -0.58 3.18 2.12
N VAL A 22 -1.08 3.54 0.95
CA VAL A 22 -1.87 2.65 0.11
C VAL A 22 -1.20 2.54 -1.25
N LEU A 23 -1.03 1.31 -1.72
CA LEU A 23 -0.51 0.98 -3.04
C LEU A 23 -1.66 0.39 -3.87
N GLY A 24 -1.86 0.91 -5.07
CA GLY A 24 -2.75 0.34 -6.06
C GLY A 24 -1.98 -0.12 -7.29
N PHE A 25 -2.51 -1.14 -7.95
CA PHE A 25 -2.07 -1.53 -9.29
C PHE A 25 -3.24 -1.87 -10.21
N GLU A 26 -3.03 -1.56 -11.48
CA GLU A 26 -3.93 -1.88 -12.58
C GLU A 26 -3.15 -2.55 -13.70
N THR A 27 -3.59 -3.75 -14.08
CA THR A 27 -2.97 -4.52 -15.15
C THR A 27 -3.90 -4.49 -16.35
N GLY A 28 -3.47 -3.84 -17.43
CA GLY A 28 -4.19 -3.73 -18.69
C GLY A 28 -3.33 -4.26 -19.84
N GLY A 29 -3.56 -5.52 -20.23
CA GLY A 29 -2.77 -6.16 -21.28
C GLY A 29 -1.30 -6.30 -20.88
N GLU A 30 -0.39 -5.71 -21.65
CA GLU A 30 1.06 -5.74 -21.40
C GLU A 30 1.56 -4.65 -20.43
N ILE A 31 0.72 -3.67 -20.08
CA ILE A 31 1.11 -2.54 -19.23
C ILE A 31 0.55 -2.75 -17.83
N THR A 32 1.45 -2.65 -16.84
CA THR A 32 1.10 -2.58 -15.42
C THR A 32 1.37 -1.17 -14.93
N GLU A 33 0.33 -0.50 -14.45
CA GLU A 33 0.45 0.78 -13.77
C GLU A 33 0.37 0.56 -12.26
N SER A 34 1.12 1.35 -11.51
CA SER A 34 1.07 1.37 -10.05
C SER A 34 1.03 2.80 -9.54
N PHE A 35 0.26 3.03 -8.49
CA PHE A 35 0.21 4.31 -7.80
C PHE A 35 0.28 4.09 -6.29
N VAL A 36 1.08 4.89 -5.59
CA VAL A 36 1.21 4.83 -4.13
C VAL A 36 0.98 6.20 -3.54
N GLU A 37 0.14 6.26 -2.52
CA GLU A 37 -0.08 7.45 -1.69
C GLU A 37 0.34 7.13 -0.25
N TRP A 38 1.17 7.99 0.34
CA TRP A 38 1.73 7.76 1.67
C TRP A 38 0.87 8.42 2.74
N VAL A 39 0.66 7.71 3.86
CA VAL A 39 0.05 8.31 5.04
C VAL A 39 1.01 9.38 5.60
N PRO A 40 0.54 10.62 5.84
CA PRO A 40 1.39 11.68 6.37
C PRO A 40 2.01 11.33 7.72
N ARG A 41 3.22 11.84 7.99
CA ARG A 41 3.97 11.69 9.27
C ARG A 41 4.43 10.28 9.63
N GLU A 42 4.00 9.24 8.90
CA GLU A 42 4.47 7.86 9.08
C GLU A 42 5.74 7.55 8.26
N TYR A 43 6.71 8.47 8.29
CA TYR A 43 7.92 8.33 7.48
C TYR A 43 8.79 7.17 7.94
N GLU A 44 9.05 7.08 9.25
CA GLU A 44 9.91 6.01 9.80
C GLU A 44 9.25 4.64 9.69
N ALA A 45 7.98 4.51 10.10
CA ALA A 45 7.24 3.27 10.01
C ALA A 45 7.12 2.77 8.55
N GLY A 46 7.00 3.68 7.58
CA GLY A 46 6.92 3.34 6.16
C GLY A 46 8.26 3.20 5.43
N ARG A 47 9.40 3.29 6.13
CA ARG A 47 10.73 3.27 5.50
C ARG A 47 10.97 2.01 4.66
N ILE A 48 10.66 0.84 5.19
CA ILE A 48 10.87 -0.45 4.49
C ILE A 48 10.08 -0.50 3.18
N TRP A 49 8.84 0.01 3.19
CA TRP A 49 8.01 0.08 1.98
C TRP A 49 8.59 1.03 0.94
N ARG A 50 9.08 2.20 1.36
CA ARG A 50 9.75 3.13 0.45
C ARG A 50 10.99 2.50 -0.18
N GLU A 51 11.83 1.83 0.62
CA GLU A 51 13.01 1.13 0.12
C GLU A 51 12.66 0.00 -0.87
N ARG A 52 11.58 -0.74 -0.62
CA ARG A 52 11.07 -1.78 -1.53
C ARG A 52 10.60 -1.21 -2.87
N LEU A 53 9.91 -0.07 -2.85
CA LEU A 53 9.29 0.51 -4.04
C LEU A 53 10.27 1.37 -4.87
N VAL A 54 11.29 1.96 -4.24
CA VAL A 54 12.30 2.77 -4.94
C VAL A 54 13.05 1.91 -5.95
N GLY A 55 12.91 2.28 -7.23
CA GLY A 55 13.62 1.62 -8.34
C GLY A 55 13.06 0.26 -8.76
N THR A 56 12.01 -0.24 -8.10
CA THR A 56 11.33 -1.48 -8.50
C THR A 56 10.25 -1.16 -9.54
N SER A 57 10.21 -1.90 -10.64
CA SER A 57 9.20 -1.68 -11.67
C SER A 57 7.79 -2.10 -11.19
N PRO A 58 6.70 -1.51 -11.72
CA PRO A 58 5.34 -1.88 -11.33
C PRO A 58 5.05 -3.38 -11.45
N GLN A 59 5.58 -4.03 -12.49
CA GLN A 59 5.43 -5.47 -12.70
C GLN A 59 6.13 -6.29 -11.61
N GLU A 60 7.39 -5.96 -11.29
CA GLU A 60 8.13 -6.62 -10.20
C GLU A 60 7.48 -6.38 -8.83
N VAL A 61 6.88 -5.20 -8.61
CA VAL A 61 6.09 -4.93 -7.40
C VAL A 61 4.93 -5.92 -7.30
N VAL A 62 4.13 -6.08 -8.36
CA VAL A 62 3.00 -7.04 -8.39
C VAL A 62 3.45 -8.46 -8.09
N GLU A 63 4.55 -8.91 -8.71
CA GLU A 63 5.11 -10.25 -8.49
C GLU A 63 5.59 -10.46 -7.05
N ARG A 64 6.18 -9.43 -6.45
CA ARG A 64 6.71 -9.49 -5.07
C ARG A 64 5.66 -9.24 -4.00
N MET A 65 4.50 -8.67 -4.34
CA MET A 65 3.52 -8.26 -3.34
C MET A 65 3.04 -9.41 -2.46
N ALA A 66 2.80 -10.59 -3.03
CA ALA A 66 2.36 -11.75 -2.25
C ALA A 66 3.38 -12.14 -1.17
N PHE A 67 4.67 -11.98 -1.44
CA PHE A 67 5.72 -12.25 -0.46
C PHE A 67 5.88 -11.09 0.55
N TRP A 68 5.83 -9.85 0.08
CA TRP A 68 5.95 -8.68 0.96
C TRP A 68 4.76 -8.52 1.90
N ALA A 69 3.56 -8.91 1.48
CA ALA A 69 2.35 -8.87 2.29
C ALA A 69 2.46 -9.69 3.59
N GLU A 70 3.20 -10.80 3.55
CA GLU A 70 3.41 -11.72 4.68
C GLU A 70 4.60 -11.34 5.58
N SER A 71 5.22 -10.18 5.35
CA SER A 71 6.39 -9.75 6.12
C SER A 71 6.03 -9.33 7.54
N LEU A 72 6.68 -9.93 8.55
CA LEU A 72 6.42 -9.64 9.98
C LEU A 72 6.66 -8.18 10.40
N VAL A 73 7.54 -7.46 9.69
CA VAL A 73 7.96 -6.09 10.04
C VAL A 73 7.38 -5.01 9.13
N ALA A 74 6.86 -5.42 7.97
CA ALA A 74 6.27 -4.52 6.98
C ALA A 74 5.31 -5.31 6.09
N SER A 75 4.17 -5.72 6.64
CA SER A 75 3.12 -6.48 5.95
C SER A 75 2.23 -5.57 5.11
N ALA A 76 1.31 -6.16 4.36
CA ALA A 76 0.27 -5.43 3.63
C ALA A 76 -1.03 -6.24 3.63
N ALA A 77 -2.16 -5.52 3.59
CA ALA A 77 -3.48 -6.12 3.50
C ALA A 77 -4.14 -5.72 2.17
N GLU A 78 -4.62 -6.70 1.40
CA GLU A 78 -5.39 -6.45 0.19
C GLU A 78 -6.79 -5.94 0.58
N VAL A 79 -7.27 -4.90 -0.10
CA VAL A 79 -8.56 -4.28 0.15
C VAL A 79 -9.33 -4.05 -1.15
N GLU A 80 -10.65 -4.11 -1.06
CA GLU A 80 -11.54 -3.77 -2.16
C GLU A 80 -11.63 -2.25 -2.33
N PRO A 81 -11.67 -1.72 -3.58
CA PRO A 81 -11.86 -0.30 -3.81
C PRO A 81 -13.19 0.20 -3.22
N ILE A 82 -13.13 1.28 -2.44
CA ILE A 82 -14.30 1.93 -1.84
C ILE A 82 -15.23 2.50 -2.90
N VAL A 83 -14.67 3.05 -3.97
CA VAL A 83 -15.42 3.67 -5.07
C VAL A 83 -15.30 2.80 -6.33
N PRO A 84 -16.35 2.04 -6.68
CA PRO A 84 -16.35 1.24 -7.90
C PRO A 84 -16.19 2.10 -9.15
N GLY A 85 -15.34 1.67 -10.08
CA GLY A 85 -15.11 2.36 -11.36
C GLY A 85 -14.27 3.64 -11.27
N ALA A 86 -13.70 3.96 -10.10
CA ALA A 86 -12.73 5.04 -9.97
C ALA A 86 -11.44 4.75 -10.74
N THR A 87 -10.73 5.80 -11.14
CA THR A 87 -9.34 5.68 -11.65
C THR A 87 -8.43 5.16 -10.55
N LEU A 88 -7.30 4.56 -10.92
CA LEU A 88 -6.31 4.02 -9.97
C LEU A 88 -5.91 5.04 -8.88
N GLU A 89 -5.55 6.24 -9.30
CA GLU A 89 -5.17 7.34 -8.40
C GLU A 89 -6.31 7.75 -7.45
N ALA A 90 -7.54 7.86 -7.97
CA ALA A 90 -8.70 8.24 -7.16
C ALA A 90 -9.07 7.15 -6.14
N ALA A 91 -8.97 5.88 -6.53
CA ALA A 91 -9.25 4.75 -5.64
C ALA A 91 -8.21 4.65 -4.51
N VAL A 92 -6.92 4.83 -4.82
CA VAL A 92 -5.85 4.86 -3.81
C VAL A 92 -6.05 6.01 -2.83
N ARG A 93 -6.35 7.22 -3.32
CA ARG A 93 -6.59 8.38 -2.44
C ARG A 93 -7.80 8.20 -1.54
N ALA A 94 -8.92 7.71 -2.09
CA ALA A 94 -10.10 7.42 -1.29
C ALA A 94 -9.81 6.40 -0.19
N GLN A 95 -8.97 5.39 -0.48
CA GLN A 95 -8.55 4.40 0.51
C GLN A 95 -7.62 5.00 1.59
N VAL A 96 -6.74 5.94 1.24
CA VAL A 96 -5.94 6.68 2.23
C VAL A 96 -6.83 7.51 3.14
N ASP A 97 -7.83 8.21 2.59
CA ASP A 97 -8.78 9.01 3.37
C ASP A 97 -9.56 8.13 4.36
N ASP A 98 -9.97 6.93 3.96
CA ASP A 98 -10.63 5.94 4.82
C ASP A 98 -9.72 5.42 5.95
N VAL A 99 -8.46 5.11 5.63
CA VAL A 99 -7.44 4.73 6.63
C VAL A 99 -7.24 5.85 7.65
N LEU A 100 -7.16 7.10 7.20
CA LEU A 100 -7.02 8.28 8.07
C LEU A 100 -8.28 8.56 8.89
N GLY A 101 -9.45 8.29 8.34
CA GLY A 101 -10.73 8.42 9.02
C GLY A 101 -10.94 7.37 10.12
N SER A 102 -10.44 6.16 9.90
CA SER A 102 -10.56 5.01 10.82
C SER A 102 -9.57 5.03 11.98
N ALA A 103 -8.50 5.84 11.89
CA ALA A 103 -7.48 5.97 12.94
C ALA A 103 -7.86 6.98 14.06
N ARG A 104 -9.07 7.53 14.04
CA ARG A 104 -9.62 8.45 15.06
C ARG A 104 -10.51 7.72 16.06
#